data_AF-A0A0D0CP83-F1
#
_entry.id   AF-A0A0D0CP83-F1
#
_cell.length_a   1.000
_cell.length_b   1.000
_cell.length_c   1.000
_cell.angle_alpha   90.00
_cell.angle_beta   90.00
_cell.angle_gamma   90.00
#
_symmetry.space_group_name_H-M   'P 1'
#
loop_
_entity.id
_entity.type
_entity.pdbx_description
1 polymer ?
#
loop_
_entity_poly.entity_id
_entity_poly.type
_entity_poly.pdbx_seq_one_letter_code
_entity_poly.pdbx_strand_id
1 'polypeptide(L)' 'MFCEFLPPYSPDYNPIELAFSAMKYHLHRNGAYVRLAMMELSDDEIYLMLLSAFYSITPQDVWGWFTHCGYV' A
#
# COMPACT_ATOMS: atom_id res chain seq x y z
N MET A 1 -22.23 7.71 -10.15
CA MET A 1 -20.83 7.32 -9.96
C MET A 1 -20.07 7.83 -11.15
N PHE A 2 -19.14 8.76 -10.96
CA PHE A 2 -18.24 9.20 -12.02
C PHE A 2 -17.00 8.30 -11.95
N CYS A 3 -16.53 7.84 -13.11
CA CYS A 3 -15.29 7.08 -13.23
C CYS A 3 -14.21 8.04 -13.74
N GLU A 4 -13.11 8.14 -13.01
CA GLU A 4 -11.98 8.95 -13.47
C GLU A 4 -11.28 8.24 -14.64
N PHE A 5 -10.96 9.01 -15.68
CA PHE A 5 -10.23 8.47 -16.82
C PHE A 5 -8.75 8.30 -16.44
N LEU A 6 -8.27 7.06 -16.49
CA LEU A 6 -6.85 6.73 -16.32
C LEU A 6 -6.29 6.21 -17.65
N PRO A 7 -5.30 6.87 -18.26
CA PRO A 7 -4.69 6.37 -19.48
C PRO A 7 -4.02 5.00 -19.25
N PRO A 8 -3.98 4.13 -20.28
CA PRO A 8 -3.28 2.85 -20.18
C PRO A 8 -1.83 3.02 -19.71
N TYR A 9 -1.35 2.07 -18.90
CA TYR A 9 0.04 2.03 -18.39
C TYR A 9 0.49 3.32 -17.69
N SER A 10 -0.43 4.04 -17.05
CA SER A 10 -0.10 5.26 -16.30
C SER A 10 -0.25 5.06 -14.78
N PRO A 11 0.56 4.18 -14.16
CA PRO A 11 0.50 3.94 -12.72
C PRO A 11 0.84 5.20 -11.91
N ASP A 12 1.57 6.14 -12.49
CA ASP A 12 1.95 7.41 -11.86
C ASP A 12 0.74 8.30 -11.54
N TYR A 13 -0.39 8.10 -12.23
CA TYR A 13 -1.65 8.77 -11.93
C TYR A 13 -2.58 7.93 -11.05
N ASN A 14 -2.14 6.82 -10.48
CA ASN A 14 -3.00 5.97 -9.64
C ASN A 14 -2.52 5.95 -8.17
N PRO A 15 -3.19 6.65 -7.25
CA PRO A 15 -2.72 6.79 -5.86
C PRO A 15 -2.60 5.46 -5.10
N ILE A 16 -3.32 4.41 -5.53
CA ILE A 16 -3.22 3.09 -4.90
C ILE A 16 -1.83 2.45 -5.09
N GLU A 17 -1.12 2.79 -6.17
CA GLU A 17 0.23 2.30 -6.44
C GLU A 17 1.24 2.83 -5.40
N LEU A 18 1.04 4.07 -4.95
CA LEU A 18 1.81 4.69 -3.87
C LEU A 18 1.50 4.04 -2.53
N ALA A 19 0.22 3.73 -2.25
CA ALA A 19 -0.19 3.01 -1.06
C ALA A 19 0.44 1.60 -0.98
N PHE A 20 0.40 0.84 -2.07
CA PHE A 20 1.06 -0.47 -2.14
C PHE A 20 2.58 -0.36 -2.00
N SER A 21 3.19 0.69 -2.56
CA SER A 21 4.62 0.93 -2.41
C SER A 21 5.01 1.23 -0.97
N ALA A 22 4.22 2.04 -0.25
CA ALA A 22 4.41 2.31 1.18
C ALA A 22 4.25 1.04 2.02
N MET A 23 3.18 0.26 1.80
CA MET A 23 2.98 -1.02 2.49
C MET A 23 4.17 -1.96 2.28
N LYS A 24 4.62 -2.15 1.03
CA LYS A 24 5.79 -2.98 0.70
C LYS A 24 7.05 -2.49 1.41
N TYR A 25 7.26 -1.18 1.47
CA TYR A 25 8.38 -0.59 2.20
C TYR A 25 8.37 -0.99 3.69
N HIS A 26 7.22 -0.89 4.37
CA HIS A 26 7.09 -1.30 5.77
C HIS A 26 7.34 -2.81 5.98
N LEU A 27 6.81 -3.65 5.09
CA LEU A 27 7.04 -5.09 5.13
C LEU A 27 8.51 -5.45 4.88
N HIS A 28 9.15 -4.83 3.88
CA HIS A 28 10.55 -5.08 3.54
C HIS A 28 11.51 -4.67 4.66
N ARG A 29 11.19 -3.61 5.43
CA ARG A 29 11.98 -3.21 6.60
C ARG A 29 12.11 -4.33 7.64
N ASN A 30 11.13 -5.23 7.72
CA ASN A 30 11.12 -6.41 8.57
C ASN A 30 11.15 -7.71 7.75
N GLY A 31 11.76 -7.70 6.56
CA GLY A 31 11.57 -8.75 5.55
C GLY A 31 11.91 -10.18 6.00
N ALA A 32 12.87 -10.37 6.92
CA ALA A 32 13.17 -11.69 7.47
C ALA A 32 12.00 -12.25 8.31
N TYR A 33 11.43 -11.41 9.18
CA TYR A 33 10.24 -11.75 9.96
C TYR A 33 9.03 -12.01 9.06
N VAL A 34 8.79 -11.14 8.07
CA VAL A 34 7.64 -11.30 7.16
C VAL A 34 7.73 -12.61 6.37
N ARG A 35 8.92 -13.01 5.90
CA ARG A 35 9.09 -14.30 5.20
C ARG A 35 8.81 -15.50 6.11
N LEU A 36 9.28 -15.47 7.35
CA LEU A 36 8.98 -16.54 8.32
C LEU A 36 7.49 -16.57 8.64
N ALA A 37 6.88 -15.40 8.87
CA ALA A 37 5.47 -15.28 9.16
C ALA A 37 4.59 -15.89 8.05
N MET A 38 4.96 -15.67 6.78
CA MET A 38 4.25 -16.22 5.62
C MET A 38 4.38 -17.75 5.47
N MET A 39 5.34 -18.38 6.15
CA MET A 39 5.55 -19.84 6.11
C MET A 39 4.93 -20.56 7.30
N GLU A 40 4.91 -19.91 8.46
CA GLU A 40 4.65 -20.55 9.75
C GLU A 40 3.35 -20.11 10.42
N LEU A 41 2.81 -18.93 10.07
CA LEU A 41 1.59 -18.41 10.68
C LEU A 41 0.33 -18.81 9.92
N SER A 42 -0.81 -18.73 10.60
CA SER A 42 -2.11 -18.90 9.97
C SER A 42 -2.46 -17.73 9.03
N ASP A 43 -3.38 -17.98 8.10
CA ASP A 43 -3.88 -16.96 7.16
C ASP A 43 -4.43 -15.72 7.90
N ASP A 44 -5.11 -15.92 9.03
CA ASP A 44 -5.65 -14.83 9.85
C ASP A 44 -4.54 -13.95 10.45
N GLU A 45 -3.46 -14.55 10.94
CA GLU A 45 -2.31 -13.82 11.49
C GLU A 45 -1.53 -13.09 10.39
N ILE A 46 -1.37 -13.72 9.22
CA ILE A 46 -0.79 -13.08 8.03
C ILE A 46 -1.65 -11.89 7.63
N TYR A 47 -2.98 -12.04 7.61
CA TYR A 47 -3.92 -10.97 7.30
C TYR A 47 -3.78 -9.79 8.27
N LEU A 48 -3.73 -10.04 9.58
CA LEU A 48 -3.52 -9.00 10.59
C LEU A 48 -2.17 -8.29 10.43
N MET A 49 -1.12 -9.02 10.08
CA MET A 49 0.21 -8.44 9.81
C MET A 49 0.19 -7.53 8.57
N LEU A 50 -0.39 -7.96 7.46
CA LEU A 50 -0.56 -7.13 6.27
C LEU A 50 -1.43 -5.89 6.57
N LEU A 51 -2.51 -6.07 7.31
CA LEU A 51 -3.40 -4.99 7.73
C LEU A 51 -2.67 -3.96 8.60
N SER A 52 -1.79 -4.41 9.51
CA SER A 52 -0.97 -3.51 10.32
C SER A 52 -0.03 -2.63 9.49
N ALA A 53 0.51 -3.17 8.38
CA ALA A 53 1.34 -2.41 7.45
C ALA A 53 0.52 -1.40 6.63
N PHE A 54 -0.77 -1.66 6.40
CA PHE A 54 -1.68 -0.67 5.84
C PHE A 54 -2.02 0.43 6.84
N TYR A 55 -2.25 0.08 8.11
CA TYR A 55 -2.58 1.06 9.16
C TYR A 55 -1.43 2.01 9.53
N SER A 56 -0.20 1.75 9.08
CA SER A 56 0.90 2.71 9.23
C SER A 56 0.82 3.87 8.22
N ILE A 57 -0.03 3.78 7.20
CA ILE A 57 -0.25 4.85 6.22
C ILE A 57 -1.12 5.93 6.86
N THR A 58 -0.65 7.17 6.85
CA THR A 58 -1.36 8.30 7.45
C THR A 58 -2.25 9.04 6.44
N PRO A 59 -3.28 9.78 6.89
CA PRO A 59 -4.05 10.68 6.02
C PRO A 59 -3.18 11.71 5.29
N GLN A 60 -2.08 12.14 5.90
CA GLN A 60 -1.11 13.07 5.29
C GLN A 60 -0.38 12.43 4.11
N ASP A 61 0.00 11.15 4.23
CA ASP A 61 0.60 10.39 3.12
C ASP A 61 -0.38 10.30 1.96
N VAL A 62 -1.63 9.91 2.25
CA VAL A 62 -2.70 9.80 1.26
C VAL A 62 -2.92 11.13 0.54
N TRP A 63 -3.02 12.24 1.28
CA TRP A 63 -3.16 13.56 0.67
C TRP A 63 -1.99 13.89 -0.26
N GLY A 64 -0.76 13.64 0.20
CA GLY A 64 0.45 13.83 -0.61
C GLY A 64 0.43 13.02 -1.90
N TRP A 65 -0.11 11.79 -1.87
CA TRP A 65 -0.23 10.93 -3.05
C TRP A 65 -1.27 11.43 -4.04
N PHE A 66 -2.43 11.90 -3.57
CA PHE A 66 -3.44 12.50 -4.45
C PHE A 66 -2.91 13.78 -5.11
N THR A 67 -2.17 14.63 -4.38
CA THR A 67 -1.48 15.79 -4.97
C THR A 67 -0.39 15.37 -5.96
N HIS A 68 0.40 14.34 -5.64
CA HIS A 68 1.43 13.81 -6.56
C HIS A 68 0.83 13.32 -7.88
N CYS A 69 -0.32 12.64 -7.83
CA CYS A 69 -1.04 12.15 -9.00
C CYS A 69 -1.85 13.25 -9.73
N GLY A 70 -1.91 14.48 -9.21
CA GLY A 70 -2.58 15.62 -9.85
C GLY A 70 -4.09 15.70 -9.63
N TYR A 71 -4.63 15.04 -8.60
CA TYR A 71 -6.06 15.07 -8.26
C TYR A 71 -6.45 16.21 -7.31
N VAL A 72 -5.45 16.79 -6.62
CA VAL A 72 -5.58 17.89 -5.65
C VAL A 72 -4.52 18.93 -5.97
#